data_AF-A0A937W7M6-F1
#
_entry.id   AF-A0A937W7M6-F1
#
_cell.length_a   1.000
_cell.length_b   1.000
_cell.length_c   1.000
_cell.angle_alpha   90.00
_cell.angle_beta   90.00
_cell.angle_gamma   90.00
#
_symmetry.space_group_name_H-M   'P 1'
#
loop_
_entity.id
_entity.type
_entity.pdbx_description
1 polymer ?
#
loop_
_entity_poly.entity_id
_entity_poly.type
_entity_poly.pdbx_seq_one_letter_code
_entity_poly.pdbx_strand_id
1 'polypeptide(L)'
;MFVQIFARTSTKEGGRTMPAQRAHGMDQEVYPWSPIIARPVLRWPHNARVALAVIVNLEHWDWEMPPQTPLAVSPLGGPEGLWSGNQPDFPDIGGYGNHEYGNRVGIFRLLAVLDKYGITPTLALDKAVADHYPFLIQEGQRRGAEFIAHGLSRRRIIHTGMSEDEERQYIHDAIAAVEQATGRRPVGWSGPDFQETPRTPNLLAAAGIRYVCDWGNDEQPYKMTPQTGELYSLGVNAYLDDNYIHLHGRRTIHEVNRLWREWFDGLYADGATTGRVMVLHLHPWIMGQPWRIRHLDEVLGHITAHAGVWTATGTAIIDWFTAQSGEPGQRAGANVDPPRAGAPSRPMALPPGRFAYAPITERPIIRWPGNARVAFWVAPNMEFFEYLPENRPTRPDIPHYARMDYGNRVGFWRMLDVLNRHQVRACCCLNLEILDHFPEITEAMIAANWDYMAHGLYNSRPIYHYTEAQERAYWQDCITHVQAMTGKRLKGRLGGGAGYTVRTDDLMAEAGCLYHTSWIIDDQPWPINVRGGQKFIYVPYTGQTNDAGMLAWNREADYFLQMIKDQFDTLYREGADNGRVMCLALHPHNIGRPNAARHLDEALRYIL
;
A
#
# COMPACT_ATOMS: atom_id res chain seq x y z
N MET A 1 23.79 -23.66 -46.01
CA MET A 1 25.01 -24.38 -45.57
C MET A 1 24.72 -24.88 -44.17
N PHE A 2 24.49 -26.19 -44.01
CA PHE A 2 24.03 -26.81 -42.77
C PHE A 2 25.13 -26.74 -41.70
N VAL A 3 24.82 -26.19 -40.53
CA VAL A 3 25.66 -26.32 -39.33
C VAL A 3 25.14 -27.51 -38.54
N GLN A 4 25.88 -28.62 -38.58
CA GLN A 4 25.70 -29.76 -37.68
C GLN A 4 25.98 -29.30 -36.24
N ILE A 5 24.97 -29.39 -35.37
CA ILE A 5 25.14 -29.24 -33.93
C ILE A 5 25.74 -30.54 -33.40
N PHE A 6 26.97 -30.47 -32.90
CA PHE A 6 27.63 -31.59 -32.21
C PHE A 6 26.86 -31.94 -30.92
N ALA A 7 26.26 -33.13 -30.88
CA ALA A 7 25.82 -33.75 -29.64
C ALA A 7 27.07 -34.09 -28.80
N ARG A 8 27.30 -33.34 -27.72
CA ARG A 8 28.31 -33.70 -26.71
C ARG A 8 27.68 -34.70 -25.73
N THR A 9 27.81 -35.99 -26.01
CA THR A 9 27.61 -37.05 -25.00
C THR A 9 28.83 -37.08 -24.07
N SER A 10 28.67 -36.55 -22.86
CA SER A 10 29.65 -36.68 -21.78
C SER A 10 29.39 -38.00 -21.02
N THR A 11 30.02 -39.09 -21.44
CA THR A 11 30.16 -40.28 -20.60
C THR A 11 31.33 -40.09 -19.64
N LYS A 12 31.05 -39.57 -18.44
CA LYS A 12 31.97 -39.71 -17.31
C LYS A 12 31.53 -40.91 -16.47
N GLU A 13 32.13 -42.06 -16.76
CA GLU A 13 32.18 -43.18 -15.84
C GLU A 13 32.97 -42.75 -14.59
N GLY A 14 32.31 -42.76 -13.44
CA GLY A 14 32.90 -42.36 -12.17
C GLY A 14 31.86 -42.01 -11.13
N GLY A 15 31.18 -43.02 -10.58
CA GLY A 15 30.78 -43.14 -9.16
C GLY A 15 30.20 -41.96 -8.38
N ARG A 16 29.69 -40.92 -9.03
CA ARG A 16 28.88 -39.85 -8.42
C ARG A 16 27.54 -39.87 -9.11
N THR A 17 26.49 -40.24 -8.39
CA THR A 17 25.11 -39.97 -8.81
C THR A 17 25.04 -38.49 -9.13
N MET A 18 24.87 -38.18 -10.42
CA MET A 18 24.67 -36.79 -10.84
C MET A 18 23.42 -36.28 -10.11
N PRO A 19 23.51 -35.20 -9.31
CA PRO A 19 22.41 -34.79 -8.44
C PRO A 19 21.18 -34.24 -9.19
N ALA A 20 21.26 -34.10 -10.51
CA ALA A 20 20.17 -33.66 -11.37
C ALA A 20 20.31 -34.24 -12.79
N GLN A 21 19.17 -34.43 -13.47
CA GLN A 21 19.13 -34.75 -14.90
C GLN A 21 19.49 -33.50 -15.71
N ARG A 22 20.42 -33.63 -16.66
CA ARG A 22 20.78 -32.53 -17.58
C ARG A 22 20.07 -32.75 -18.91
N ALA A 23 19.21 -31.83 -19.29
CA ALA A 23 18.54 -31.78 -20.59
C ALA A 23 18.58 -30.35 -21.16
N HIS A 24 18.35 -30.21 -22.46
CA HIS A 24 18.16 -28.89 -23.08
C HIS A 24 16.71 -28.44 -22.86
N GLY A 25 16.52 -27.20 -22.41
CA GLY A 25 15.20 -26.61 -22.17
C GLY A 25 14.95 -26.30 -20.69
N MET A 26 13.67 -26.08 -20.37
CA MET A 26 13.21 -25.87 -19.00
C MET A 26 13.12 -27.22 -18.25
N ASP A 27 13.20 -27.17 -16.93
CA ASP A 27 12.98 -28.31 -16.02
C ASP A 27 11.50 -28.46 -15.59
N GLN A 28 10.60 -27.75 -16.28
CA GLN A 28 9.16 -27.67 -16.03
C GLN A 28 8.39 -27.72 -17.35
N GLU A 29 7.11 -28.08 -17.30
CA GLU A 29 6.23 -28.29 -18.48
C GLU A 29 5.21 -27.16 -18.73
N VAL A 30 5.24 -26.09 -17.93
CA VAL A 30 4.40 -24.88 -17.99
C VAL A 30 4.71 -24.00 -19.21
N TYR A 31 5.97 -23.95 -19.67
CA TYR A 31 6.34 -23.27 -20.93
C TYR A 31 7.69 -23.76 -21.49
N PRO A 32 7.88 -23.75 -22.82
CA PRO A 32 9.15 -24.14 -23.43
C PRO A 32 10.21 -23.04 -23.33
N TRP A 33 11.49 -23.44 -23.33
CA TRP A 33 12.60 -22.48 -23.48
C TRP A 33 12.54 -21.79 -24.85
N SER A 34 12.54 -20.45 -24.84
CA SER A 34 12.53 -19.63 -26.06
C SER A 34 13.36 -18.37 -25.83
N PRO A 35 14.56 -18.23 -26.41
CA PRO A 35 15.37 -17.03 -26.24
C PRO A 35 14.87 -15.91 -27.17
N ILE A 36 14.78 -14.68 -26.66
CA ILE A 36 14.24 -13.51 -27.40
C ILE A 36 14.92 -13.28 -28.77
N ILE A 37 16.22 -13.58 -28.88
CA ILE A 37 17.02 -13.43 -30.11
C ILE A 37 16.65 -14.41 -31.24
N ALA A 38 15.94 -15.49 -30.93
CA ALA A 38 15.52 -16.50 -31.91
C ALA A 38 14.05 -16.30 -32.35
N ARG A 39 13.35 -15.33 -31.77
CA ARG A 39 11.93 -15.08 -32.05
C ARG A 39 11.75 -14.23 -33.31
N PRO A 40 10.63 -14.37 -34.02
CA PRO A 40 10.24 -13.41 -35.05
C PRO A 40 10.19 -11.97 -34.51
N VAL A 41 10.38 -11.00 -35.39
CA VAL A 41 10.30 -9.59 -35.01
C VAL A 41 8.85 -9.24 -34.65
N LEU A 42 8.64 -8.82 -33.41
CA LEU A 42 7.36 -8.35 -32.91
C LEU A 42 7.16 -6.88 -33.31
N ARG A 43 6.02 -6.57 -33.91
CA ARG A 43 5.66 -5.21 -34.35
C ARG A 43 4.36 -4.79 -33.68
N TRP A 44 4.41 -3.80 -32.79
CA TRP A 44 3.21 -3.24 -32.19
C TRP A 44 2.43 -2.35 -33.19
N PRO A 45 1.17 -2.00 -32.92
CA PRO A 45 0.40 -1.07 -33.73
C PRO A 45 1.19 0.19 -34.04
N HIS A 46 1.05 0.69 -35.27
CA HIS A 46 1.73 1.89 -35.74
C HIS A 46 3.26 1.84 -35.58
N ASN A 47 3.86 0.64 -35.57
CA ASN A 47 5.29 0.40 -35.31
C ASN A 47 5.78 0.98 -33.98
N ALA A 48 4.92 0.96 -32.95
CA ALA A 48 5.36 1.28 -31.61
C ALA A 48 6.51 0.35 -31.18
N ARG A 49 7.47 0.94 -30.45
CA ARG A 49 8.65 0.26 -29.91
C ARG A 49 8.32 -0.46 -28.60
N VAL A 50 7.50 0.18 -27.78
CA VAL A 50 7.10 -0.31 -26.46
C VAL A 50 5.58 -0.30 -26.37
N ALA A 51 5.00 -1.43 -25.96
CA ALA A 51 3.64 -1.49 -25.45
C ALA A 51 3.68 -1.23 -23.94
N LEU A 52 2.94 -0.23 -23.46
CA LEU A 52 2.79 0.10 -22.05
C LEU A 52 1.44 -0.40 -21.55
N ALA A 53 1.45 -1.30 -20.57
CA ALA A 53 0.29 -1.63 -19.76
C ALA A 53 0.48 -1.10 -18.34
N VAL A 54 -0.58 -0.53 -17.77
CA VAL A 54 -0.59 -0.13 -16.35
C VAL A 54 -1.65 -0.96 -15.64
N ILE A 55 -1.20 -1.80 -14.72
CA ILE A 55 -2.06 -2.62 -13.87
C ILE A 55 -2.17 -1.93 -12.51
N VAL A 56 -3.41 -1.67 -12.07
CA VAL A 56 -3.70 -1.11 -10.75
C VAL A 56 -4.39 -2.17 -9.89
N ASN A 57 -3.76 -2.54 -8.78
CA ASN A 57 -4.27 -3.56 -7.85
C ASN A 57 -5.31 -2.96 -6.91
N LEU A 58 -6.53 -3.49 -6.99
CA LEU A 58 -7.62 -3.15 -6.08
C LEU A 58 -7.78 -4.28 -5.08
N GLU A 59 -7.28 -4.02 -3.88
CA GLU A 59 -7.10 -5.02 -2.83
C GLU A 59 -7.90 -4.67 -1.57
N HIS A 60 -8.53 -5.67 -0.97
CA HIS A 60 -9.15 -5.59 0.34
C HIS A 60 -8.30 -6.31 1.38
N TRP A 61 -8.19 -5.69 2.56
CA TRP A 61 -7.54 -6.29 3.72
C TRP A 61 -8.59 -6.79 4.68
N ASP A 62 -8.73 -8.11 4.80
CA ASP A 62 -9.74 -8.67 5.70
C ASP A 62 -9.49 -8.25 7.15
N TRP A 63 -10.56 -7.76 7.78
CA TRP A 63 -10.58 -7.42 9.19
C TRP A 63 -10.36 -8.64 10.08
N GLU A 64 -11.05 -9.74 9.76
CA GLU A 64 -10.95 -11.04 10.41
C GLU A 64 -10.57 -12.09 9.36
N MET A 65 -9.63 -12.96 9.72
CA MET A 65 -9.25 -14.07 8.87
C MET A 65 -10.06 -15.32 9.17
N PRO A 66 -10.51 -16.07 8.14
CA PRO A 66 -10.97 -17.42 8.35
C PRO A 66 -9.91 -18.22 9.12
N PRO A 67 -10.30 -19.04 10.11
CA PRO A 67 -9.37 -19.88 10.84
C PRO A 67 -8.51 -20.70 9.88
N GLN A 68 -7.23 -20.90 10.23
CA GLN A 68 -6.29 -21.73 9.46
C GLN A 68 -5.89 -21.16 8.09
N THR A 69 -6.31 -19.95 7.73
CA THR A 69 -5.76 -19.23 6.57
C THR A 69 -4.25 -19.10 6.74
N PRO A 70 -3.43 -19.68 5.84
CA PRO A 70 -1.99 -19.56 5.97
C PRO A 70 -1.56 -18.12 5.89
N LEU A 71 -0.63 -17.75 6.77
CA LEU A 71 -0.08 -16.41 6.73
C LEU A 71 0.78 -16.31 5.49
N ALA A 72 0.48 -15.31 4.66
CA ALA A 72 1.44 -14.83 3.68
C ALA A 72 2.67 -14.35 4.48
N VAL A 73 3.67 -15.21 4.59
CA VAL A 73 4.97 -14.81 5.11
C VAL A 73 5.71 -14.25 3.91
N SER A 74 5.67 -12.93 3.71
CA SER A 74 6.65 -12.30 2.83
C SER A 74 8.04 -12.67 3.37
N PRO A 75 8.89 -13.38 2.60
CA PRO A 75 10.20 -13.84 3.07
C PRO A 75 11.13 -12.71 3.52
N LEU A 76 10.76 -11.45 3.20
CA LEU A 76 11.56 -10.25 3.43
C LEU A 76 10.91 -9.28 4.44
N GLY A 77 9.75 -9.61 5.02
CA GLY A 77 9.06 -8.76 5.99
C GLY A 77 8.63 -7.41 5.39
N GLY A 78 7.44 -7.36 4.79
CA GLY A 78 6.83 -6.12 4.34
C GLY A 78 6.29 -5.28 5.52
N PRO A 79 6.13 -3.96 5.37
CA PRO A 79 5.47 -3.09 6.35
C PRO A 79 3.96 -3.25 6.41
N GLU A 80 3.42 -4.32 5.82
CA GLU A 80 2.08 -4.89 5.98
C GLU A 80 1.81 -5.40 7.41
N GLY A 81 2.42 -4.75 8.41
CA GLY A 81 2.51 -5.22 9.79
C GLY A 81 3.79 -4.81 10.52
N LEU A 82 4.31 -3.59 10.29
CA LEU A 82 5.16 -2.93 11.29
C LEU A 82 4.28 -2.81 12.56
N TRP A 83 4.24 -3.82 13.43
CA TRP A 83 5.17 -3.96 14.54
C TRP A 83 5.61 -5.38 14.92
N SER A 84 5.27 -6.45 14.20
CA SER A 84 5.50 -7.79 14.79
C SER A 84 5.96 -8.93 13.88
N GLY A 85 5.83 -8.88 12.55
CA GLY A 85 6.12 -10.08 11.73
C GLY A 85 5.34 -11.34 12.16
N ASN A 86 4.33 -11.14 13.02
CA ASN A 86 3.43 -12.11 13.62
C ASN A 86 2.05 -11.51 13.47
N GLN A 87 1.06 -12.33 13.13
CA GLN A 87 -0.33 -11.92 13.28
C GLN A 87 -0.57 -11.48 14.71
N PRO A 88 -1.00 -10.24 14.93
CA PRO A 88 -1.39 -9.82 16.26
C PRO A 88 -2.61 -10.62 16.73
N ASP A 89 -2.74 -10.86 18.05
CA ASP A 89 -3.96 -11.39 18.67
C ASP A 89 -5.15 -10.39 18.59
N PHE A 90 -5.02 -9.35 17.78
CA PHE A 90 -5.94 -8.24 17.58
C PHE A 90 -5.94 -7.86 16.08
N PRO A 91 -6.96 -7.18 15.57
CA PRO A 91 -7.01 -6.81 14.15
C PRO A 91 -5.81 -5.96 13.73
N ASP A 92 -5.20 -6.29 12.58
CA ASP A 92 -4.12 -5.49 12.00
C ASP A 92 -4.70 -4.22 11.36
N ILE A 93 -4.77 -3.18 12.18
CA ILE A 93 -5.28 -1.87 11.79
C ILE A 93 -4.32 -1.15 10.84
N GLY A 94 -3.03 -1.46 10.89
CA GLY A 94 -2.04 -0.88 9.98
C GLY A 94 -2.27 -1.39 8.56
N GLY A 95 -2.30 -2.71 8.38
CA GLY A 95 -2.63 -3.35 7.10
C GLY A 95 -4.00 -2.90 6.58
N TYR A 96 -5.04 -2.98 7.43
CA TYR A 96 -6.38 -2.53 7.08
C TYR A 96 -6.42 -1.06 6.65
N GLY A 97 -5.79 -0.20 7.45
CA GLY A 97 -5.81 1.23 7.25
C GLY A 97 -5.22 1.65 5.90
N ASN A 98 -4.05 1.11 5.56
CA ASN A 98 -3.38 1.41 4.30
C ASN A 98 -4.24 1.00 3.09
N HIS A 99 -4.81 -0.21 3.07
CA HIS A 99 -5.60 -0.67 1.93
C HIS A 99 -6.90 0.13 1.78
N GLU A 100 -7.55 0.49 2.89
CA GLU A 100 -8.68 1.42 2.89
C GLU A 100 -8.31 2.80 2.35
N TYR A 101 -7.14 3.34 2.71
CA TYR A 101 -6.64 4.57 2.10
C TYR A 101 -6.53 4.45 0.59
N GLY A 102 -5.99 3.33 0.11
CA GLY A 102 -5.92 3.01 -1.32
C GLY A 102 -7.28 3.08 -2.00
N ASN A 103 -8.28 2.38 -1.44
CA ASN A 103 -9.63 2.28 -2.01
C ASN A 103 -10.48 3.55 -1.86
N ARG A 104 -10.17 4.43 -0.90
CA ARG A 104 -10.94 5.65 -0.60
C ARG A 104 -10.36 6.93 -1.17
N VAL A 105 -9.03 6.98 -1.30
CA VAL A 105 -8.27 8.19 -1.64
C VAL A 105 -7.27 7.92 -2.75
N GLY A 106 -6.35 6.98 -2.53
CA GLY A 106 -5.19 6.76 -3.38
C GLY A 106 -5.54 6.41 -4.84
N ILE A 107 -6.59 5.61 -5.04
CA ILE A 107 -7.03 5.17 -6.37
C ILE A 107 -7.41 6.36 -7.25
N PHE A 108 -8.08 7.37 -6.71
CA PHE A 108 -8.53 8.53 -7.48
C PHE A 108 -7.37 9.39 -7.98
N ARG A 109 -6.28 9.44 -7.22
CA ARG A 109 -5.04 10.10 -7.66
C ARG A 109 -4.38 9.33 -8.79
N LEU A 110 -4.26 8.01 -8.67
CA LEU A 110 -3.71 7.17 -9.73
C LEU A 110 -4.53 7.33 -11.02
N LEU A 111 -5.85 7.16 -10.94
CA LEU A 111 -6.74 7.30 -12.09
C LEU A 111 -6.66 8.70 -12.72
N ALA A 112 -6.56 9.77 -11.94
CA ALA A 112 -6.41 11.12 -12.47
C ALA A 112 -5.08 11.30 -13.24
N VAL A 113 -3.98 10.71 -12.78
CA VAL A 113 -2.70 10.73 -13.51
C VAL A 113 -2.78 9.91 -14.79
N LEU A 114 -3.43 8.74 -14.76
CA LEU A 114 -3.62 7.93 -15.97
C LEU A 114 -4.52 8.65 -17.00
N ASP A 115 -5.62 9.27 -16.54
CA ASP A 115 -6.52 10.08 -17.37
C ASP A 115 -5.76 11.23 -18.06
N LYS A 116 -4.85 11.91 -17.34
CA LYS A 116 -3.99 12.98 -17.87
C LYS A 116 -3.17 12.54 -19.08
N TYR A 117 -2.73 11.29 -19.10
CA TYR A 117 -1.90 10.73 -20.17
C TYR A 117 -2.67 9.83 -21.15
N GLY A 118 -4.00 9.76 -21.03
CA GLY A 118 -4.83 8.94 -21.91
C GLY A 118 -4.60 7.43 -21.79
N ILE A 119 -4.11 6.97 -20.63
CA ILE A 119 -3.83 5.56 -20.36
C ILE A 119 -5.09 4.89 -19.82
N THR A 120 -5.63 3.91 -20.52
CA THR A 120 -6.69 3.04 -20.00
C THR A 120 -6.07 1.98 -19.07
N PRO A 121 -6.42 1.95 -17.76
CA PRO A 121 -5.85 0.98 -16.85
C PRO A 121 -6.44 -0.42 -17.04
N THR A 122 -5.66 -1.42 -16.67
CA THR A 122 -6.15 -2.74 -16.28
C THR A 122 -6.29 -2.76 -14.75
N LEU A 123 -7.49 -3.02 -14.24
CA LEU A 123 -7.79 -3.08 -12.82
C LEU A 123 -7.77 -4.55 -12.38
N ALA A 124 -6.78 -4.92 -11.58
CA ALA A 124 -6.70 -6.21 -10.92
C ALA A 124 -7.62 -6.19 -9.71
N LEU A 125 -8.75 -6.90 -9.80
CA LEU A 125 -9.85 -6.81 -8.85
C LEU A 125 -9.95 -8.11 -8.04
N ASP A 126 -9.74 -8.02 -6.74
CA ASP A 126 -10.02 -9.14 -5.85
C ASP A 126 -11.54 -9.26 -5.58
N LYS A 127 -11.97 -10.45 -5.15
CA LYS A 127 -13.38 -10.72 -4.83
C LYS A 127 -13.91 -9.77 -3.75
N ALA A 128 -13.16 -9.57 -2.67
CA ALA A 128 -13.63 -8.77 -1.55
C ALA A 128 -13.86 -7.29 -1.94
N VAL A 129 -13.04 -6.72 -2.83
CA VAL A 129 -13.29 -5.40 -3.40
C VAL A 129 -14.53 -5.40 -4.29
N ALA A 130 -14.69 -6.43 -5.12
CA ALA A 130 -15.88 -6.59 -5.96
C ALA A 130 -17.18 -6.63 -5.12
N ASP A 131 -17.16 -7.30 -3.98
CA ASP A 131 -18.30 -7.43 -3.07
C ASP A 131 -18.62 -6.14 -2.31
N HIS A 132 -17.59 -5.35 -1.97
CA HIS A 132 -17.70 -4.27 -0.99
C HIS A 132 -17.67 -2.85 -1.57
N TYR A 133 -17.12 -2.66 -2.78
CA TYR A 133 -16.84 -1.33 -3.34
C TYR A 133 -17.43 -1.17 -4.75
N PRO A 134 -18.77 -1.27 -4.93
CA PRO A 134 -19.41 -1.13 -6.24
C PRO A 134 -19.11 0.20 -6.92
N PHE A 135 -18.81 1.25 -6.15
CA PHE A 135 -18.39 2.54 -6.68
C PHE A 135 -17.07 2.47 -7.47
N LEU A 136 -16.09 1.69 -7.00
CA LEU A 136 -14.81 1.53 -7.70
C LEU A 136 -15.00 0.79 -9.03
N ILE A 137 -15.94 -0.15 -9.08
CA ILE A 137 -16.32 -0.85 -10.31
C ILE A 137 -16.92 0.12 -11.32
N GLN A 138 -17.84 0.98 -10.87
CA GLN A 138 -18.45 2.02 -11.71
C GLN A 138 -17.40 3.01 -12.25
N GLU A 139 -16.44 3.42 -11.43
CA GLU A 139 -15.37 4.34 -11.86
C GLU A 139 -14.41 3.71 -12.87
N GLY A 140 -14.14 2.41 -12.77
CA GLY A 140 -13.42 1.66 -13.79
C GLY A 140 -14.22 1.52 -15.09
N GLN A 141 -15.51 1.16 -15.00
CA GLN A 141 -16.40 1.06 -16.16
C GLN A 141 -16.53 2.39 -16.90
N ARG A 142 -16.64 3.51 -16.19
CA ARG A 142 -16.71 4.86 -16.78
C ARG A 142 -15.46 5.21 -17.61
N ARG A 143 -14.31 4.63 -17.27
CA ARG A 143 -13.04 4.81 -17.99
C ARG A 143 -12.80 3.77 -19.07
N GLY A 144 -13.72 2.82 -19.24
CA GLY A 144 -13.50 1.66 -20.12
C GLY A 144 -12.33 0.79 -19.67
N ALA A 145 -12.02 0.78 -18.37
CA ALA A 145 -10.95 -0.03 -17.82
C ALA A 145 -11.19 -1.52 -18.08
N GLU A 146 -10.10 -2.26 -18.28
CA GLU A 146 -10.15 -3.72 -18.23
C GLU A 146 -10.24 -4.16 -16.77
N PHE A 147 -11.00 -5.23 -16.49
CA PHE A 147 -11.01 -5.89 -15.18
C PHE A 147 -10.42 -7.29 -15.32
N ILE A 148 -9.45 -7.61 -14.48
CA ILE A 148 -8.84 -8.95 -14.37
C ILE A 148 -9.03 -9.49 -12.95
N ALA A 149 -9.01 -10.81 -12.80
CA ALA A 149 -9.16 -11.45 -11.50
C ALA A 149 -7.87 -11.36 -10.68
N HIS A 150 -8.00 -11.02 -9.40
CA HIS A 150 -6.89 -10.85 -8.46
C HIS A 150 -7.09 -11.62 -7.15
N GLY A 151 -7.63 -12.84 -7.24
CA GLY A 151 -7.85 -13.68 -6.07
C GLY A 151 -9.01 -13.25 -5.17
N LEU A 152 -8.98 -13.70 -3.90
CA LEU A 152 -10.09 -13.49 -2.97
C LEU A 152 -9.95 -12.21 -2.15
N SER A 153 -8.75 -11.96 -1.64
CA SER A 153 -8.35 -10.76 -0.91
C SER A 153 -6.83 -10.72 -0.76
N ARG A 154 -6.25 -9.58 -0.34
CA ARG A 154 -4.80 -9.43 -0.14
C ARG A 154 -4.19 -10.52 0.75
N ARG A 155 -4.95 -10.98 1.75
CA ARG A 155 -4.48 -11.89 2.80
C ARG A 155 -4.75 -13.37 2.54
N ARG A 156 -5.47 -13.68 1.46
CA ARG A 156 -5.89 -15.05 1.13
C ARG A 156 -5.27 -15.43 -0.21
N ILE A 157 -4.05 -15.94 -0.17
CA ILE A 157 -3.26 -16.27 -1.37
C ILE A 157 -3.38 -17.74 -1.76
N ILE A 158 -3.06 -18.08 -3.01
CA ILE A 158 -2.83 -19.45 -3.43
C ILE A 158 -1.51 -19.94 -2.79
N HIS A 159 -1.51 -21.17 -2.26
CA HIS A 159 -0.31 -21.76 -1.65
C HIS A 159 -0.27 -23.28 -1.86
N THR A 160 0.92 -23.86 -1.73
CA THR A 160 1.18 -25.31 -1.97
C THR A 160 0.47 -26.26 -1.01
N GLY A 161 -0.08 -25.73 0.08
CA GLY A 161 -0.86 -26.48 1.06
C GLY A 161 -2.33 -26.68 0.66
N MET A 162 -2.81 -26.02 -0.39
CA MET A 162 -4.17 -26.23 -0.91
C MET A 162 -4.25 -27.57 -1.65
N SER A 163 -5.38 -28.25 -1.50
CA SER A 163 -5.80 -29.31 -2.43
C SER A 163 -6.15 -28.71 -3.80
N GLU A 164 -6.19 -29.55 -4.83
CA GLU A 164 -6.58 -29.11 -6.17
C GLU A 164 -8.01 -28.55 -6.20
N ASP A 165 -8.94 -29.16 -5.47
CA ASP A 165 -10.34 -28.70 -5.40
C ASP A 165 -10.46 -27.34 -4.70
N GLU A 166 -9.72 -27.11 -3.62
CA GLU A 166 -9.69 -25.81 -2.93
C GLU A 166 -9.13 -24.71 -3.84
N GLU A 167 -8.05 -24.99 -4.57
CA GLU A 167 -7.45 -24.03 -5.51
C GLU A 167 -8.36 -23.76 -6.71
N ARG A 168 -9.02 -24.80 -7.24
CA ARG A 168 -10.02 -24.68 -8.31
C ARG A 168 -11.21 -23.84 -7.85
N GLN A 169 -11.71 -24.05 -6.64
CA GLN A 169 -12.79 -23.25 -6.07
C GLN A 169 -12.35 -21.80 -5.83
N TYR A 170 -11.13 -21.58 -5.35
CA TYR A 170 -10.55 -20.25 -5.18
C TYR A 170 -10.54 -19.46 -6.50
N ILE A 171 -10.04 -20.07 -7.57
CA ILE A 171 -9.98 -19.47 -8.90
C ILE A 171 -11.40 -19.19 -9.43
N HIS A 172 -12.31 -20.17 -9.28
CA HIS A 172 -13.70 -20.02 -9.69
C HIS A 172 -14.37 -18.83 -8.99
N ASP A 173 -14.22 -18.72 -7.67
CA ASP A 173 -14.86 -17.67 -6.87
C ASP A 173 -14.31 -16.28 -7.21
N ALA A 174 -13.00 -16.16 -7.44
CA ALA A 174 -12.39 -14.92 -7.89
C ALA A 174 -12.93 -14.48 -9.27
N ILE A 175 -12.98 -15.40 -10.24
CA ILE A 175 -13.52 -15.13 -11.58
C ILE A 175 -14.99 -14.75 -11.52
N ALA A 176 -15.79 -15.52 -10.76
CA ALA A 176 -17.23 -15.30 -10.64
C ALA A 176 -17.54 -13.93 -10.00
N ALA A 177 -16.76 -13.51 -9.01
CA ALA A 177 -16.93 -12.20 -8.38
C ALA A 177 -16.70 -11.04 -9.36
N VAL A 178 -15.61 -11.09 -10.14
CA VAL A 178 -15.35 -10.08 -11.17
C VAL A 178 -16.43 -10.09 -12.25
N GLU A 179 -16.86 -11.27 -12.71
CA GLU A 179 -17.92 -11.40 -13.71
C GLU A 179 -19.26 -10.82 -13.22
N GLN A 180 -19.64 -11.12 -11.97
CA GLN A 180 -20.86 -10.60 -11.36
C GLN A 180 -20.81 -9.08 -11.16
N ALA A 181 -19.68 -8.54 -10.69
CA ALA A 181 -19.54 -7.12 -10.42
C ALA A 181 -19.48 -6.27 -11.69
N THR A 182 -18.79 -6.76 -12.72
CA THR A 182 -18.49 -5.98 -13.93
C THR A 182 -19.42 -6.28 -15.11
N GLY A 183 -20.13 -7.41 -15.06
CA GLY A 183 -20.92 -7.95 -16.18
C GLY A 183 -20.08 -8.59 -17.29
N ARG A 184 -18.75 -8.72 -17.09
CA ARG A 184 -17.82 -9.30 -18.07
C ARG A 184 -16.93 -10.32 -17.39
N ARG A 185 -16.87 -11.52 -17.97
CA ARG A 185 -15.94 -12.54 -17.51
C ARG A 185 -14.49 -12.06 -17.71
N PRO A 186 -13.64 -12.04 -16.67
CA PRO A 186 -12.24 -11.68 -16.84
C PRO A 186 -11.53 -12.71 -17.69
N VAL A 187 -10.61 -12.25 -18.55
CA VAL A 187 -9.73 -13.10 -19.36
C VAL A 187 -8.26 -12.98 -18.94
N GLY A 188 -7.96 -12.08 -18.00
CA GLY A 188 -6.65 -11.94 -17.38
C GLY A 188 -6.68 -12.33 -15.91
N TRP A 189 -5.52 -12.69 -15.39
CA TRP A 189 -5.28 -13.00 -13.98
C TRP A 189 -3.98 -12.32 -13.51
N SER A 190 -4.02 -11.72 -12.33
CA SER A 190 -2.82 -11.30 -11.59
C SER A 190 -2.93 -11.94 -10.22
N GLY A 191 -2.06 -12.86 -9.84
CA GLY A 191 -2.08 -13.47 -8.52
C GLY A 191 -1.63 -12.48 -7.44
N PRO A 192 -2.28 -12.44 -6.26
CA PRO A 192 -1.72 -11.74 -5.11
C PRO A 192 -0.30 -12.23 -4.81
N ASP A 193 0.65 -11.31 -4.66
CA ASP A 193 2.09 -11.59 -4.49
C ASP A 193 2.72 -12.47 -5.60
N PHE A 194 2.10 -12.52 -6.80
CA PHE A 194 2.55 -13.37 -7.90
C PHE A 194 2.62 -14.86 -7.50
N GLN A 195 1.76 -15.29 -6.57
CA GLN A 195 1.80 -16.65 -6.00
C GLN A 195 0.98 -17.64 -6.82
N GLU A 196 1.61 -18.78 -7.12
CA GLU A 196 1.03 -19.90 -7.84
C GLU A 196 1.49 -21.24 -7.24
N THR A 197 0.76 -22.32 -7.55
CA THR A 197 1.24 -23.69 -7.45
C THR A 197 1.55 -24.24 -8.86
N PRO A 198 2.24 -25.39 -8.99
CA PRO A 198 2.53 -25.99 -10.31
C PRO A 198 1.30 -26.29 -11.18
N ARG A 199 0.10 -26.33 -10.60
CA ARG A 199 -1.17 -26.59 -11.30
C ARG A 199 -1.96 -25.32 -11.61
N THR A 200 -1.64 -24.18 -11.00
CA THR A 200 -2.38 -22.92 -11.19
C THR A 200 -2.54 -22.54 -12.66
N PRO A 201 -1.49 -22.58 -13.53
CA PRO A 201 -1.65 -22.27 -14.94
C PRO A 201 -2.67 -23.16 -15.66
N ASN A 202 -2.69 -24.46 -15.35
CA ASN A 202 -3.66 -25.40 -15.92
C ASN A 202 -5.09 -25.09 -15.46
N LEU A 203 -5.27 -24.81 -14.17
CA LEU A 203 -6.58 -24.48 -13.60
C LEU A 203 -7.13 -23.16 -14.15
N LEU A 204 -6.29 -22.14 -14.30
CA LEU A 204 -6.65 -20.85 -14.89
C LEU A 204 -7.06 -21.00 -16.35
N ALA A 205 -6.27 -21.71 -17.15
CA ALA A 205 -6.58 -21.97 -18.56
C ALA A 205 -7.89 -22.77 -18.72
N ALA A 206 -8.10 -23.79 -17.90
CA ALA A 206 -9.36 -24.55 -17.86
C ALA A 206 -10.58 -23.69 -17.47
N ALA A 207 -10.37 -22.64 -16.66
CA ALA A 207 -11.40 -21.68 -16.28
C ALA A 207 -11.65 -20.58 -17.33
N GLY A 208 -10.91 -20.58 -18.44
CA GLY A 208 -11.06 -19.62 -19.54
C GLY A 208 -10.23 -18.33 -19.39
N ILE A 209 -9.30 -18.28 -18.44
CA ILE A 209 -8.29 -17.22 -18.39
C ILE A 209 -7.32 -17.41 -19.56
N ARG A 210 -7.01 -16.32 -20.25
CA ARG A 210 -6.14 -16.28 -21.42
C ARG A 210 -4.75 -15.74 -21.12
N TYR A 211 -4.57 -14.94 -20.07
CA TYR A 211 -3.25 -14.48 -19.69
C TYR A 211 -3.04 -14.29 -18.20
N VAL A 212 -1.79 -14.43 -17.77
CA VAL A 212 -1.33 -14.20 -16.39
C VAL A 212 -0.30 -13.07 -16.34
N CYS A 213 -0.22 -12.39 -15.20
CA CYS A 213 0.72 -11.31 -14.92
C CYS A 213 1.73 -11.67 -13.81
N ASP A 214 1.95 -12.96 -13.58
CA ASP A 214 2.71 -13.46 -12.41
C ASP A 214 4.20 -13.72 -12.70
N TRP A 215 4.61 -13.71 -13.96
CA TRP A 215 5.94 -14.18 -14.38
C TRP A 215 6.82 -13.02 -14.86
N GLY A 216 7.91 -12.74 -14.16
CA GLY A 216 8.85 -11.66 -14.50
C GLY A 216 10.09 -12.07 -15.30
N ASN A 217 9.94 -13.04 -16.19
CA ASN A 217 11.04 -13.71 -16.90
C ASN A 217 11.19 -13.29 -18.38
N ASP A 218 10.40 -12.34 -18.87
CA ASP A 218 10.42 -11.92 -20.27
C ASP A 218 10.00 -10.46 -20.48
N GLU A 219 10.36 -9.91 -21.65
CA GLU A 219 10.01 -8.54 -22.08
C GLU A 219 9.09 -8.53 -23.32
N GLN A 220 8.61 -9.72 -23.71
CA GLN A 220 7.56 -9.94 -24.70
C GLN A 220 6.55 -10.96 -24.13
N PRO A 221 5.28 -10.92 -24.55
CA PRO A 221 4.36 -11.99 -24.19
C PRO A 221 4.84 -13.33 -24.77
N TYR A 222 4.52 -14.42 -24.08
CA TYR A 222 4.81 -15.76 -24.59
C TYR A 222 3.70 -16.75 -24.27
N LYS A 223 3.53 -17.75 -25.13
CA LYS A 223 2.53 -18.82 -24.95
C LYS A 223 3.04 -19.82 -23.90
N MET A 224 2.19 -20.12 -22.93
CA MET A 224 2.37 -21.20 -21.95
C MET A 224 1.75 -22.49 -22.50
N THR A 225 2.05 -23.63 -21.86
CA THR A 225 1.63 -24.97 -22.30
C THR A 225 0.68 -25.61 -21.29
N PRO A 226 -0.54 -25.06 -21.10
CA PRO A 226 -1.52 -25.70 -20.24
C PRO A 226 -2.03 -27.00 -20.88
N GLN A 227 -2.53 -27.93 -20.06
CA GLN A 227 -3.14 -29.19 -20.49
C GLN A 227 -4.44 -28.96 -21.29
N THR A 228 -5.14 -27.86 -21.00
CA THR A 228 -6.41 -27.47 -21.65
C THR A 228 -6.46 -25.97 -21.86
N GLY A 229 -7.08 -25.52 -22.96
CA GLY A 229 -7.24 -24.10 -23.25
C GLY A 229 -5.95 -23.46 -23.78
N GLU A 230 -5.90 -22.13 -23.75
CA GLU A 230 -4.72 -21.33 -24.13
C GLU A 230 -4.40 -20.35 -23.03
N LEU A 231 -3.11 -20.18 -22.73
CA LEU A 231 -2.63 -19.26 -21.71
C LEU A 231 -1.35 -18.58 -22.19
N TYR A 232 -1.25 -17.29 -21.93
CA TYR A 232 -0.08 -16.47 -22.24
C TYR A 232 0.44 -15.78 -20.99
N SER A 233 1.75 -15.62 -20.87
CA SER A 233 2.33 -14.74 -19.86
C SER A 233 2.44 -13.33 -20.43
N LEU A 234 1.94 -12.34 -19.68
CA LEU A 234 2.21 -10.92 -19.90
C LEU A 234 3.19 -10.47 -18.81
N GLY A 235 4.48 -10.47 -19.13
CA GLY A 235 5.53 -10.40 -18.13
C GLY A 235 5.50 -9.14 -17.26
N VAL A 236 5.50 -9.33 -15.93
CA VAL A 236 5.60 -8.26 -14.93
C VAL A 236 6.96 -8.32 -14.25
N ASN A 237 7.72 -7.23 -14.29
CA ASN A 237 8.96 -7.15 -13.53
C ASN A 237 8.64 -6.91 -12.04
N ALA A 238 8.46 -7.98 -11.28
CA ALA A 238 8.16 -7.93 -9.86
C ALA A 238 9.20 -7.14 -9.02
N TYR A 239 10.44 -6.97 -9.49
CA TYR A 239 11.43 -6.15 -8.76
C TYR A 239 11.23 -4.64 -8.96
N LEU A 240 10.53 -4.25 -10.02
CA LEU A 240 10.18 -2.86 -10.35
C LEU A 240 8.70 -2.55 -10.11
N ASP A 241 7.93 -3.50 -9.60
CA ASP A 241 6.62 -3.27 -8.98
C ASP A 241 6.74 -2.29 -7.80
N ASP A 242 5.75 -1.41 -7.61
CA ASP A 242 5.82 -0.35 -6.59
C ASP A 242 5.81 -0.90 -5.15
N ASN A 243 5.16 -2.03 -4.89
CA ASN A 243 5.19 -2.71 -3.60
C ASN A 243 6.59 -3.25 -3.33
N TYR A 244 7.12 -4.12 -4.19
CA TYR A 244 8.41 -4.74 -3.99
C TYR A 244 9.56 -3.73 -3.93
N ILE A 245 9.61 -2.75 -4.84
CA ILE A 245 10.74 -1.81 -4.90
C ILE A 245 10.79 -0.87 -3.68
N HIS A 246 9.62 -0.47 -3.17
CA HIS A 246 9.54 0.39 -1.99
C HIS A 246 9.70 -0.38 -0.69
N LEU A 247 8.99 -1.50 -0.54
CA LEU A 247 8.87 -2.19 0.74
C LEU A 247 10.02 -3.19 0.96
N HIS A 248 10.43 -3.91 -0.08
CA HIS A 248 11.53 -4.87 -0.01
C HIS A 248 12.85 -4.25 -0.47
N GLY A 249 12.83 -3.53 -1.58
CA GLY A 249 14.01 -2.84 -2.11
C GLY A 249 14.46 -1.66 -1.25
N ARG A 250 13.59 -1.16 -0.34
CA ARG A 250 13.82 0.02 0.50
C ARG A 250 14.40 1.18 -0.32
N ARG A 251 13.84 1.43 -1.51
CA ARG A 251 14.26 2.55 -2.37
C ARG A 251 13.52 3.83 -2.03
N THR A 252 14.21 4.95 -2.10
CA THR A 252 13.61 6.28 -2.03
C THR A 252 12.74 6.51 -3.26
N ILE A 253 11.74 7.38 -3.18
CA ILE A 253 10.89 7.65 -4.35
C ILE A 253 11.67 8.26 -5.52
N HIS A 254 12.75 9.02 -5.25
CA HIS A 254 13.63 9.53 -6.29
C HIS A 254 14.41 8.42 -7.01
N GLU A 255 14.89 7.41 -6.28
CA GLU A 255 15.51 6.23 -6.88
C GLU A 255 14.51 5.46 -7.74
N VAL A 256 13.29 5.23 -7.25
CA VAL A 256 12.24 4.53 -8.01
C VAL A 256 11.88 5.28 -9.28
N ASN A 257 11.66 6.59 -9.18
CA ASN A 257 11.39 7.46 -10.31
C ASN A 257 12.51 7.38 -11.38
N ARG A 258 13.78 7.39 -10.95
CA ARG A 258 14.91 7.21 -11.85
C ARG A 258 14.93 5.81 -12.48
N LEU A 259 14.78 4.76 -11.67
CA LEU A 259 14.82 3.37 -12.13
C LEU A 259 13.71 3.06 -13.14
N TRP A 260 12.49 3.57 -12.95
CA TRP A 260 11.40 3.39 -13.91
C TRP A 260 11.65 4.09 -15.24
N ARG A 261 12.26 5.28 -15.22
CA ARG A 261 12.66 5.97 -16.46
C ARG A 261 13.79 5.25 -17.18
N GLU A 262 14.82 4.82 -16.43
CA GLU A 262 15.93 4.02 -16.99
C GLU A 262 15.43 2.68 -17.56
N TRP A 263 14.46 2.04 -16.89
CA TRP A 263 13.82 0.82 -17.38
C TRP A 263 13.10 1.06 -18.71
N PHE A 264 12.27 2.11 -18.79
CA PHE A 264 11.62 2.48 -20.03
C PHE A 264 12.62 2.80 -21.14
N ASP A 265 13.65 3.62 -20.87
CA ASP A 265 14.64 4.04 -21.86
C ASP A 265 15.38 2.84 -22.45
N GLY A 266 15.71 1.84 -21.61
CA GLY A 266 16.28 0.57 -22.04
C GLY A 266 15.33 -0.20 -22.98
N LEU A 267 14.08 -0.42 -22.56
CA LEU A 267 13.07 -1.10 -23.39
C LEU A 267 12.80 -0.34 -24.70
N TYR A 268 12.84 0.99 -24.68
CA TYR A 268 12.61 1.84 -25.84
C TYR A 268 13.76 1.78 -26.85
N ALA A 269 15.01 1.72 -26.37
CA ALA A 269 16.18 1.50 -27.20
C ALA A 269 16.13 0.11 -27.87
N ASP A 270 15.85 -0.92 -27.09
CA ASP A 270 15.70 -2.30 -27.56
C ASP A 270 14.55 -2.47 -28.56
N GLY A 271 13.44 -1.79 -28.30
CA GLY A 271 12.22 -1.73 -29.11
C GLY A 271 12.44 -1.21 -30.53
N ALA A 272 13.59 -0.59 -30.83
CA ALA A 272 13.97 -0.23 -32.20
C ALA A 272 14.14 -1.46 -33.11
N THR A 273 14.51 -2.60 -32.54
CA THR A 273 14.76 -3.85 -33.30
C THR A 273 13.52 -4.75 -33.34
N THR A 274 12.91 -5.00 -32.18
CA THR A 274 11.74 -5.85 -31.99
C THR A 274 10.97 -5.36 -30.77
N GLY A 275 9.64 -5.36 -30.83
CA GLY A 275 8.79 -4.75 -29.82
C GLY A 275 9.07 -5.24 -28.40
N ARG A 276 8.92 -4.35 -27.42
CA ARG A 276 9.03 -4.62 -25.99
C ARG A 276 7.73 -4.33 -25.27
N VAL A 277 7.54 -4.93 -24.10
CA VAL A 277 6.43 -4.62 -23.20
C VAL A 277 6.98 -4.05 -21.90
N MET A 278 6.34 -2.99 -21.41
CA MET A 278 6.50 -2.50 -20.05
C MET A 278 5.15 -2.66 -19.34
N VAL A 279 5.12 -3.47 -18.28
CA VAL A 279 3.94 -3.60 -17.42
C VAL A 279 4.25 -2.92 -16.10
N LEU A 280 3.66 -1.76 -15.88
CA LEU A 280 3.78 -1.01 -14.64
C LEU A 280 2.68 -1.46 -13.67
N HIS A 281 3.08 -2.13 -12.60
CA HIS A 281 2.19 -2.67 -11.57
C HIS A 281 2.14 -1.70 -10.38
N LEU A 282 0.96 -1.22 -10.03
CA LEU A 282 0.75 -0.12 -9.08
C LEU A 282 -0.28 -0.47 -8.02
N HIS A 283 -0.03 -0.03 -6.78
CA HIS A 283 -0.92 -0.18 -5.65
C HIS A 283 -1.42 1.21 -5.18
N PRO A 284 -2.74 1.46 -5.15
CA PRO A 284 -3.33 2.73 -4.72
C PRO A 284 -2.87 3.20 -3.33
N TRP A 285 -2.69 2.26 -2.40
CA TRP A 285 -2.25 2.58 -1.04
C TRP A 285 -0.76 2.95 -0.95
N ILE A 286 0.03 2.62 -1.97
CA ILE A 286 1.46 2.94 -2.07
C ILE A 286 1.66 4.21 -2.89
N MET A 287 1.39 4.17 -4.20
CA MET A 287 1.69 5.26 -5.12
C MET A 287 0.63 6.37 -5.13
N GLY A 288 -0.57 6.09 -4.62
CA GLY A 288 -1.60 7.09 -4.38
C GLY A 288 -1.35 7.98 -3.15
N GLN A 289 -0.25 7.78 -2.42
CA GLN A 289 0.15 8.67 -1.33
C GLN A 289 0.56 10.05 -1.86
N PRO A 290 0.25 11.15 -1.13
CA PRO A 290 0.39 12.51 -1.64
C PRO A 290 1.85 12.89 -1.94
N TRP A 291 2.81 12.33 -1.22
CA TRP A 291 4.23 12.56 -1.45
C TRP A 291 4.83 11.71 -2.59
N ARG A 292 4.13 10.68 -3.07
CA ARG A 292 4.60 9.79 -4.14
C ARG A 292 3.97 10.10 -5.49
N ILE A 293 2.71 10.51 -5.52
CA ILE A 293 1.93 10.59 -6.77
C ILE A 293 2.58 11.45 -7.86
N ARG A 294 3.24 12.56 -7.47
CA ARG A 294 3.93 13.43 -8.45
C ARG A 294 5.04 12.70 -9.22
N HIS A 295 5.68 11.71 -8.59
CA HIS A 295 6.75 10.93 -9.21
C HIS A 295 6.21 9.96 -10.25
N LEU A 296 5.01 9.41 -10.03
CA LEU A 296 4.32 8.66 -11.08
C LEU A 296 3.95 9.57 -12.26
N ASP A 297 3.47 10.78 -11.98
CA ASP A 297 3.18 11.78 -13.00
C ASP A 297 4.43 12.10 -13.86
N GLU A 298 5.58 12.32 -13.21
CA GLU A 298 6.86 12.54 -13.90
C GLU A 298 7.30 11.34 -14.76
N VAL A 299 7.17 10.11 -14.24
CA VAL A 299 7.54 8.88 -14.96
C VAL A 299 6.66 8.68 -16.18
N LEU A 300 5.34 8.78 -16.04
CA LEU A 300 4.41 8.61 -17.15
C LEU A 300 4.53 9.76 -18.17
N GLY A 301 4.82 10.98 -17.71
CA GLY A 301 5.14 12.11 -18.59
C GLY A 301 6.40 11.87 -19.41
N HIS A 302 7.45 11.30 -18.81
CA HIS A 302 8.65 10.89 -19.54
C HIS A 302 8.35 9.82 -20.59
N ILE A 303 7.61 8.77 -20.22
CA ILE A 303 7.27 7.67 -21.12
C ILE A 303 6.44 8.16 -22.31
N THR A 304 5.36 8.90 -22.04
CA THR A 304 4.41 9.35 -23.08
C THR A 304 4.90 10.50 -23.94
N ALA A 305 6.00 11.17 -23.55
CA ALA A 305 6.68 12.14 -24.41
C ALA A 305 7.42 11.49 -25.60
N HIS A 306 7.63 10.17 -25.58
CA HIS A 306 8.32 9.45 -26.65
C HIS A 306 7.36 8.99 -27.74
N ALA A 307 7.74 9.19 -29.01
CA ALA A 307 6.98 8.67 -30.15
C ALA A 307 7.04 7.14 -30.20
N GLY A 308 5.97 6.49 -30.64
CA GLY A 308 5.95 5.03 -30.77
C GLY A 308 5.88 4.29 -29.44
N VAL A 309 5.16 4.85 -28.46
CA VAL A 309 4.68 4.12 -27.29
C VAL A 309 3.20 3.79 -27.50
N TRP A 310 2.82 2.53 -27.37
CA TRP A 310 1.43 2.09 -27.47
C TRP A 310 0.89 1.79 -26.08
N THR A 311 0.00 2.64 -25.57
CA THR A 311 -0.71 2.40 -24.31
C THR A 311 -1.85 1.42 -24.55
N ALA A 312 -1.90 0.32 -23.81
CA ALA A 312 -2.84 -0.75 -24.04
C ALA A 312 -3.22 -1.47 -22.73
N THR A 313 -4.40 -2.07 -22.72
CA THR A 313 -4.79 -3.02 -21.67
C THR A 313 -4.09 -4.36 -21.91
N GLY A 314 -4.03 -5.22 -20.88
CA GLY A 314 -3.43 -6.55 -21.00
C GLY A 314 -4.08 -7.39 -22.10
N THR A 315 -5.41 -7.41 -22.16
CA THR A 315 -6.15 -8.08 -23.27
C THR A 315 -5.73 -7.55 -24.64
N ALA A 316 -5.63 -6.24 -24.82
CA ALA A 316 -5.28 -5.66 -26.12
C ALA A 316 -3.88 -6.09 -26.59
N ILE A 317 -2.91 -6.17 -25.67
CA ILE A 317 -1.55 -6.66 -25.97
C ILE A 317 -1.59 -8.12 -26.40
N ILE A 318 -2.32 -8.98 -25.67
CA ILE A 318 -2.40 -10.41 -25.99
C ILE A 318 -3.16 -10.66 -27.29
N ASP A 319 -4.27 -9.96 -27.54
CA ASP A 319 -5.01 -10.04 -28.80
C ASP A 319 -4.14 -9.66 -30.00
N TRP A 320 -3.32 -8.61 -29.86
CA TRP A 320 -2.38 -8.23 -30.91
C TRP A 320 -1.28 -9.27 -31.12
N PHE A 321 -0.67 -9.75 -30.03
CA PHE A 321 0.40 -10.73 -30.06
C PHE A 321 -0.03 -12.04 -30.74
N THR A 322 -1.22 -12.54 -30.40
CA THR A 322 -1.81 -13.75 -30.98
C THR A 322 -2.13 -13.60 -32.47
N ALA A 323 -2.75 -12.48 -32.86
CA ALA A 323 -3.06 -12.20 -34.26
C ALA A 323 -1.82 -12.11 -35.16
N GLN A 324 -0.69 -11.62 -34.63
CA GLN A 324 0.55 -11.49 -35.38
C GLN A 324 1.37 -12.79 -35.45
N SER A 325 1.19 -13.69 -34.47
CA SER A 325 1.89 -14.97 -34.39
C SER A 325 1.31 -16.07 -35.30
N GLY A 326 0.22 -15.78 -36.03
CA GLY A 326 -0.39 -16.70 -37.00
C GLY A 326 -1.39 -17.72 -36.42
N GLU A 327 -1.81 -17.56 -35.16
CA GLU A 327 -2.89 -18.35 -34.57
C GLU A 327 -4.20 -17.53 -34.58
N PRO A 328 -5.31 -18.06 -35.13
CA PRO A 328 -6.55 -17.30 -35.26
C PRO A 328 -7.26 -17.13 -33.92
N GLY A 329 -7.01 -16.00 -33.25
CA GLY A 329 -7.81 -15.56 -32.11
C GLY A 329 -9.23 -15.16 -32.53
N GLN A 330 -10.25 -15.74 -31.88
CA GLN A 330 -11.64 -15.32 -32.04
C GLN A 330 -11.79 -13.85 -31.62
N ARG A 331 -12.21 -13.00 -32.56
CA ARG A 331 -12.57 -11.60 -32.28
C ARG A 331 -13.77 -11.56 -31.34
N ALA A 332 -13.57 -11.25 -30.08
CA ALA A 332 -14.63 -10.75 -29.22
C ALA A 332 -14.97 -9.31 -29.69
N GLY A 333 -16.07 -9.18 -30.42
CA GLY A 333 -16.56 -7.88 -30.87
C GLY A 333 -16.93 -7.01 -29.67
N ALA A 334 -16.22 -5.90 -29.50
CA ALA A 334 -16.59 -4.84 -28.58
C ALA A 334 -17.82 -4.09 -29.13
N ASN A 335 -19.02 -4.55 -28.77
CA ASN A 335 -20.19 -3.67 -28.73
C ASN A 335 -20.33 -3.18 -27.29
N VAL A 336 -20.07 -1.88 -27.11
CA VAL A 336 -20.27 -1.16 -25.86
C VAL A 336 -21.71 -0.65 -25.88
N ASP A 337 -22.62 -1.43 -25.30
CA ASP A 337 -23.89 -0.87 -24.84
C ASP A 337 -23.69 -0.31 -23.42
N PRO A 338 -24.19 0.90 -23.11
CA PRO A 338 -24.05 1.47 -21.78
C PRO A 338 -24.89 0.68 -20.78
N PRO A 339 -24.34 0.29 -19.61
CA PRO A 339 -25.16 -0.30 -18.56
C PRO A 339 -26.14 0.76 -18.04
N ARG A 340 -27.40 0.36 -17.87
CA ARG A 340 -28.39 1.16 -17.14
C ARG A 340 -27.93 1.30 -15.69
N ALA A 341 -27.77 2.53 -15.24
CA ALA A 341 -27.50 2.88 -13.85
C ALA A 341 -28.58 2.28 -12.94
N GLY A 342 -28.21 1.23 -12.21
CA GLY A 342 -28.95 0.82 -11.02
C GLY A 342 -28.78 1.90 -9.95
N ALA A 343 -29.86 2.22 -9.25
CA ALA A 343 -29.82 3.14 -8.11
C ALA A 343 -28.74 2.70 -7.10
N PRO A 344 -28.02 3.64 -6.45
CA PRO A 344 -26.99 3.28 -5.50
C PRO A 344 -27.60 2.42 -4.40
N SER A 345 -27.09 1.19 -4.26
CA SER A 345 -27.30 0.41 -3.06
C SER A 345 -26.80 1.24 -1.88
N ARG A 346 -27.57 1.27 -0.80
CA ARG A 346 -27.19 1.94 0.44
C ARG A 346 -25.78 1.43 0.82
N PRO A 347 -24.80 2.32 1.09
CA PRO A 347 -23.44 1.88 1.31
C PRO A 347 -23.43 0.92 2.51
N MET A 348 -23.01 -0.32 2.25
CA MET A 348 -22.84 -1.31 3.31
C MET A 348 -21.72 -0.85 4.23
N ALA A 349 -21.93 -1.01 5.53
CA ALA A 349 -20.86 -0.78 6.48
C ALA A 349 -19.81 -1.88 6.27
N LEU A 350 -18.56 -1.47 6.03
CA LEU A 350 -17.44 -2.41 5.91
C LEU A 350 -17.12 -2.97 7.29
N PRO A 351 -16.82 -4.27 7.47
CA PRO A 351 -16.27 -4.77 8.72
C PRO A 351 -15.11 -3.88 9.16
N PRO A 352 -15.06 -3.42 10.43
CA PRO A 352 -15.87 -3.84 11.59
C PRO A 352 -17.17 -3.04 11.85
N GLY A 353 -17.77 -2.42 10.83
CA GLY A 353 -19.02 -1.64 10.95
C GLY A 353 -18.80 -0.20 11.42
N ARG A 354 -17.54 0.26 11.41
CA ARG A 354 -17.12 1.55 11.95
C ARG A 354 -17.34 2.71 10.98
N PHE A 355 -17.48 2.45 9.70
CA PHE A 355 -17.83 3.45 8.69
C PHE A 355 -18.45 2.78 7.47
N ALA A 356 -19.16 3.59 6.68
CA ALA A 356 -19.57 3.24 5.34
C ALA A 356 -18.46 3.63 4.33
N TYR A 357 -18.35 2.88 3.23
CA TYR A 357 -17.52 3.32 2.13
C TYR A 357 -17.99 4.68 1.61
N ALA A 358 -17.03 5.59 1.40
CA ALA A 358 -17.30 6.91 0.85
C ALA A 358 -16.06 7.36 0.05
N PRO A 359 -16.15 7.47 -1.28
CA PRO A 359 -15.03 7.91 -2.11
C PRO A 359 -14.74 9.39 -1.84
N ILE A 360 -13.47 9.80 -1.85
CA ILE A 360 -13.11 11.21 -1.57
C ILE A 360 -13.75 12.21 -2.55
N THR A 361 -14.12 11.75 -3.74
CA THR A 361 -14.68 12.55 -4.84
C THR A 361 -16.14 12.95 -4.65
N GLU A 362 -16.91 12.27 -3.81
CA GLU A 362 -18.35 12.55 -3.62
C GLU A 362 -18.70 13.13 -2.23
N ARG A 363 -17.68 13.38 -1.41
CA ARG A 363 -17.89 13.85 -0.03
C ARG A 363 -18.28 15.32 0.02
N PRO A 364 -18.98 15.72 1.10
CA PRO A 364 -19.17 17.13 1.40
C PRO A 364 -17.85 17.90 1.40
N ILE A 365 -17.89 19.13 0.87
CA ILE A 365 -16.71 19.99 0.82
C ILE A 365 -16.42 20.54 2.22
N ILE A 366 -15.19 20.31 2.68
CA ILE A 366 -14.64 20.92 3.89
C ILE A 366 -14.03 22.26 3.52
N ARG A 367 -14.44 23.33 4.22
CA ARG A 367 -13.84 24.66 4.14
C ARG A 367 -13.23 24.99 5.49
N TRP A 368 -11.91 25.16 5.54
CA TRP A 368 -11.22 25.50 6.77
C TRP A 368 -11.33 26.99 7.09
N PRO A 369 -11.19 27.38 8.38
CA PRO A 369 -11.14 28.78 8.78
C PRO A 369 -10.11 29.58 7.96
N GLY A 370 -10.43 30.84 7.67
CA GLY A 370 -9.55 31.72 6.91
C GLY A 370 -9.29 31.28 5.47
N ASN A 371 -10.16 30.43 4.89
CA ASN A 371 -9.99 29.82 3.56
C ASN A 371 -8.71 28.99 3.43
N ALA A 372 -8.19 28.45 4.53
CA ALA A 372 -7.07 27.53 4.49
C ALA A 372 -7.42 26.30 3.62
N ARG A 373 -6.45 25.84 2.83
CA ARG A 373 -6.59 24.65 1.98
C ARG A 373 -6.25 23.36 2.71
N VAL A 374 -5.29 23.46 3.63
CA VAL A 374 -4.78 22.35 4.44
C VAL A 374 -4.87 22.73 5.91
N ALA A 375 -5.50 21.88 6.71
CA ALA A 375 -5.35 21.89 8.15
C ALA A 375 -4.03 21.16 8.50
N PHE A 376 -3.00 21.93 8.84
CA PHE A 376 -1.70 21.41 9.21
C PHE A 376 -1.57 21.31 10.74
N TRP A 377 -1.06 20.18 11.22
CA TRP A 377 -0.75 20.00 12.64
C TRP A 377 0.51 19.15 12.83
N VAL A 378 1.22 19.39 13.94
CA VAL A 378 2.42 18.67 14.32
C VAL A 378 2.13 17.80 15.54
N ALA A 379 2.53 16.53 15.46
CA ALA A 379 2.30 15.51 16.46
C ALA A 379 3.64 14.94 17.00
N PRO A 380 4.24 15.58 18.02
CA PRO A 380 5.35 15.01 18.77
C PRO A 380 4.91 13.75 19.52
N ASN A 381 5.58 12.64 19.27
CA ASN A 381 5.40 11.37 19.97
C ASN A 381 6.37 11.36 21.15
N MET A 382 5.86 11.75 22.31
CA MET A 382 6.58 11.74 23.57
C MET A 382 6.42 10.36 24.19
N GLU A 383 7.42 9.52 23.98
CA GLU A 383 7.40 8.11 24.34
C GLU A 383 8.30 7.83 25.54
N PHE A 384 7.86 6.88 26.36
CA PHE A 384 8.63 6.38 27.48
C PHE A 384 8.59 4.84 27.50
N PHE A 385 9.79 4.28 27.38
CA PHE A 385 10.02 2.84 27.44
C PHE A 385 10.70 2.53 28.76
N GLU A 386 10.12 1.60 29.51
CA GLU A 386 10.70 1.16 30.77
C GLU A 386 12.07 0.50 30.52
N TYR A 387 13.02 0.74 31.42
CA TYR A 387 14.36 0.13 31.34
C TYR A 387 14.31 -1.39 31.36
N LEU A 388 13.40 -1.94 32.18
CA LEU A 388 13.20 -3.37 32.34
C LEU A 388 11.69 -3.64 32.48
N PRO A 389 10.95 -3.73 31.36
CA PRO A 389 9.50 -3.87 31.40
C PRO A 389 9.09 -5.25 31.94
N GLU A 390 7.91 -5.32 32.55
CA GLU A 390 7.39 -6.55 33.18
C GLU A 390 7.30 -7.73 32.20
N ASN A 391 7.02 -7.46 30.92
CA ASN A 391 6.96 -8.47 29.86
C ASN A 391 8.34 -8.91 29.32
N ARG A 392 9.43 -8.25 29.72
CA ARG A 392 10.81 -8.60 29.34
C ARG A 392 11.78 -8.41 30.52
N PRO A 393 11.59 -9.13 31.64
CA PRO A 393 12.27 -8.80 32.90
C PRO A 393 13.73 -9.28 32.98
N THR A 394 14.23 -10.02 31.98
CA THR A 394 15.53 -10.71 32.07
C THR A 394 16.71 -9.95 31.50
N ARG A 395 16.48 -8.98 30.59
CA ARG A 395 17.54 -8.14 30.05
C ARG A 395 16.99 -6.82 29.50
N PRO A 396 17.62 -5.68 29.83
CA PRO A 396 17.27 -4.41 29.24
C PRO A 396 17.71 -4.36 27.77
N ASP A 397 16.92 -3.68 26.93
CA ASP A 397 17.30 -3.36 25.56
C ASP A 397 18.06 -2.03 25.54
N ILE A 398 19.35 -2.08 25.90
CA ILE A 398 20.17 -0.88 26.10
C ILE A 398 20.17 0.05 24.87
N PRO A 399 20.37 -0.43 23.63
CA PRO A 399 20.35 0.45 22.46
C PRO A 399 19.01 1.15 22.26
N HIS A 400 17.89 0.43 22.45
CA HIS A 400 16.58 1.01 22.35
C HIS A 400 16.31 2.01 23.48
N TYR A 401 16.52 1.62 24.74
CA TYR A 401 16.28 2.46 25.90
C TYR A 401 17.08 3.77 25.86
N ALA A 402 18.40 3.68 25.62
CA ALA A 402 19.26 4.86 25.57
C ALA A 402 18.87 5.83 24.44
N ARG A 403 18.34 5.30 23.32
CA ARG A 403 17.81 6.12 22.23
C ARG A 403 16.55 6.86 22.67
N MET A 404 15.63 6.20 23.37
CA MET A 404 14.39 6.81 23.85
C MET A 404 14.66 7.86 24.94
N ASP A 405 15.57 7.56 25.89
CA ASP A 405 16.04 8.53 26.90
C ASP A 405 16.68 9.76 26.25
N TYR A 406 17.50 9.59 25.20
CA TYR A 406 18.04 10.74 24.45
C TYR A 406 16.93 11.64 23.91
N GLY A 407 15.82 11.05 23.46
CA GLY A 407 14.64 11.78 23.00
C GLY A 407 14.11 12.72 24.06
N ASN A 408 13.81 12.21 25.25
CA ASN A 408 13.25 13.01 26.34
C ASN A 408 14.29 13.97 26.93
N ARG A 409 15.54 13.52 27.10
CA ARG A 409 16.62 14.29 27.74
C ARG A 409 17.19 15.43 26.89
N VAL A 410 17.32 15.21 25.58
CA VAL A 410 18.05 16.13 24.67
C VAL A 410 17.24 16.49 23.44
N GLY A 411 16.65 15.50 22.78
CA GLY A 411 15.93 15.68 21.53
C GLY A 411 14.71 16.60 21.65
N PHE A 412 13.97 16.49 22.76
CA PHE A 412 12.77 17.25 23.05
C PHE A 412 13.04 18.75 23.02
N TRP A 413 14.07 19.20 23.73
CA TRP A 413 14.43 20.62 23.82
C TRP A 413 14.81 21.22 22.47
N ARG A 414 15.53 20.46 21.63
CA ARG A 414 15.91 20.91 20.28
C ARG A 414 14.70 21.01 19.36
N MET A 415 13.79 20.03 19.44
CA MET A 415 12.54 20.05 18.67
C MET A 415 11.61 21.19 19.14
N LEU A 416 11.48 21.39 20.45
CA LEU A 416 10.70 22.47 21.05
C LEU A 416 11.20 23.85 20.62
N ASP A 417 12.53 24.07 20.61
CA ASP A 417 13.13 25.31 20.09
C ASP A 417 12.70 25.59 18.64
N VAL A 418 12.78 24.59 17.77
CA VAL A 418 12.35 24.73 16.37
C VAL A 418 10.86 25.06 16.30
N LEU A 419 10.00 24.34 17.01
CA LEU A 419 8.55 24.60 17.01
C LEU A 419 8.21 26.00 17.52
N ASN A 420 8.89 26.46 18.59
CA ASN A 420 8.69 27.80 19.14
C ASN A 420 9.15 28.90 18.18
N ARG A 421 10.28 28.72 17.48
CA ARG A 421 10.76 29.68 16.46
C ARG A 421 9.76 29.88 15.33
N HIS A 422 9.01 28.84 14.98
CA HIS A 422 7.95 28.87 13.97
C HIS A 422 6.55 29.11 14.54
N GLN A 423 6.43 29.40 15.85
CA GLN A 423 5.16 29.64 16.54
C GLN A 423 4.14 28.50 16.37
N VAL A 424 4.61 27.26 16.24
CA VAL A 424 3.76 26.08 16.07
C VAL A 424 3.32 25.54 17.42
N ARG A 425 2.00 25.57 17.65
CA ARG A 425 1.38 24.82 18.75
C ARG A 425 1.16 23.37 18.33
N ALA A 426 1.78 22.44 19.04
CA ALA A 426 1.67 21.02 18.77
C ALA A 426 0.53 20.33 19.55
N CYS A 427 0.13 19.14 19.08
CA CYS A 427 -0.68 18.18 19.84
C CYS A 427 0.16 16.93 20.10
N CYS A 428 0.60 16.74 21.33
CA CYS A 428 1.52 15.68 21.72
C CYS A 428 0.80 14.32 21.79
N CYS A 429 1.34 13.30 21.10
CA CYS A 429 1.06 11.89 21.38
C CYS A 429 1.85 11.52 22.63
N LEU A 430 1.18 11.41 23.77
CA LEU A 430 1.83 11.37 25.07
C LEU A 430 1.75 9.99 25.71
N ASN A 431 2.89 9.42 26.07
CA ASN A 431 2.96 8.48 27.19
C ASN A 431 2.74 9.26 28.47
N LEU A 432 1.60 9.03 29.12
CA LEU A 432 1.13 9.90 30.21
C LEU A 432 2.12 9.98 31.37
N GLU A 433 2.91 8.94 31.59
CA GLU A 433 3.85 8.84 32.72
C GLU A 433 5.03 9.81 32.57
N ILE A 434 5.28 10.33 31.37
CA ILE A 434 6.20 11.46 31.17
C ILE A 434 5.79 12.65 32.04
N LEU A 435 4.49 12.81 32.30
CA LEU A 435 3.98 13.92 33.12
C LEU A 435 4.53 13.89 34.54
N ASP A 436 4.72 12.70 35.10
CA ASP A 436 5.25 12.47 36.44
C ASP A 436 6.77 12.33 36.45
N HIS A 437 7.35 11.56 35.51
CA HIS A 437 8.79 11.26 35.50
C HIS A 437 9.63 12.48 35.14
N PHE A 438 9.13 13.36 34.27
CA PHE A 438 9.90 14.47 33.70
C PHE A 438 9.10 15.80 33.79
N PRO A 439 8.94 16.36 35.01
CA PRO A 439 8.13 17.56 35.22
C PRO A 439 8.61 18.76 34.40
N GLU A 440 9.90 18.87 34.09
CA GLU A 440 10.43 19.93 33.24
C GLU A 440 9.87 19.85 31.80
N ILE A 441 9.64 18.65 31.28
CA ILE A 441 9.00 18.45 29.97
C ILE A 441 7.53 18.86 30.06
N THR A 442 6.83 18.48 31.13
CA THR A 442 5.44 18.87 31.39
C THR A 442 5.27 20.38 31.42
N GLU A 443 6.06 21.07 32.22
CA GLU A 443 6.06 22.52 32.34
C GLU A 443 6.34 23.20 31.01
N ALA A 444 7.31 22.69 30.24
CA ALA A 444 7.63 23.21 28.92
C ALA A 444 6.48 23.04 27.92
N MET A 445 5.79 21.90 27.91
CA MET A 445 4.61 21.67 27.07
C MET A 445 3.45 22.60 27.45
N ILE A 446 3.22 22.84 28.75
CA ILE A 446 2.20 23.77 29.24
C ILE A 446 2.55 25.20 28.82
N ALA A 447 3.80 25.63 29.01
CA ALA A 447 4.27 26.95 28.63
C ALA A 447 4.15 27.20 27.12
N ALA A 448 4.38 26.17 26.30
CA ALA A 448 4.19 26.22 24.85
C ALA A 448 2.71 26.07 24.42
N ASN A 449 1.77 25.95 25.38
CA ASN A 449 0.34 25.77 25.15
C ASN A 449 -0.01 24.56 24.26
N TRP A 450 0.74 23.46 24.37
CA TRP A 450 0.48 22.25 23.59
C TRP A 450 -0.84 21.59 24.01
N ASP A 451 -1.48 20.88 23.08
CA ASP A 451 -2.57 19.95 23.39
C ASP A 451 -2.04 18.52 23.55
N TYR A 452 -2.88 17.62 24.06
CA TYR A 452 -2.48 16.27 24.42
C TYR A 452 -3.47 15.24 23.87
N MET A 453 -2.94 14.17 23.32
CA MET A 453 -3.65 12.94 23.02
C MET A 453 -2.90 11.75 23.61
N ALA A 454 -3.63 10.74 24.04
CA ALA A 454 -3.04 9.59 24.72
C ALA A 454 -2.28 8.72 23.73
N HIS A 455 -1.10 8.25 24.14
CA HIS A 455 -0.27 7.30 23.43
C HIS A 455 0.10 6.07 24.29
N GLY A 456 -0.72 5.79 25.31
CA GLY A 456 -0.43 4.79 26.33
C GLY A 456 0.02 5.42 27.64
N LEU A 457 0.19 4.60 28.68
CA LEU A 457 0.97 5.02 29.87
C LEU A 457 2.46 4.92 29.55
N TYR A 458 2.83 3.78 28.97
CA TYR A 458 4.17 3.45 28.46
C TYR A 458 4.00 2.71 27.13
N ASN A 459 4.96 2.84 26.21
CA ASN A 459 5.00 2.00 25.02
C ASN A 459 5.28 0.52 25.34
N SER A 460 5.83 0.21 26.52
CA SER A 460 6.10 -1.16 27.00
C SER A 460 4.89 -1.88 27.58
N ARG A 461 3.75 -1.19 27.80
CA ARG A 461 2.57 -1.73 28.49
C ARG A 461 1.31 -1.68 27.60
N PRO A 462 1.12 -2.65 26.68
CA PRO A 462 -0.09 -2.70 25.86
C PRO A 462 -1.32 -3.12 26.69
N ILE A 463 -2.52 -2.70 26.26
CA ILE A 463 -3.78 -2.99 26.97
C ILE A 463 -4.60 -4.12 26.32
N TYR A 464 -4.01 -4.92 25.43
CA TYR A 464 -4.71 -5.94 24.63
C TYR A 464 -5.54 -6.92 25.46
N HIS A 465 -5.03 -7.33 26.62
CA HIS A 465 -5.63 -8.35 27.48
C HIS A 465 -6.55 -7.76 28.56
N TYR A 466 -6.80 -6.44 28.53
CA TYR A 466 -7.70 -5.84 29.49
C TYR A 466 -9.11 -6.37 29.28
N THR A 467 -9.85 -6.54 30.37
CA THR A 467 -11.31 -6.64 30.33
C THR A 467 -11.90 -5.27 30.00
N GLU A 468 -13.17 -5.22 29.57
CA GLU A 468 -13.84 -3.94 29.33
C GLU A 468 -13.81 -3.03 30.57
N ALA A 469 -13.98 -3.59 31.78
CA ALA A 469 -13.94 -2.82 33.02
C ALA A 469 -12.55 -2.22 33.29
N GLN A 470 -11.48 -3.00 33.09
CA GLN A 470 -10.10 -2.52 33.22
C GLN A 470 -9.79 -1.43 32.20
N GLU A 471 -10.22 -1.59 30.95
CA GLU A 471 -9.99 -0.58 29.92
C GLU A 471 -10.81 0.70 30.16
N ARG A 472 -12.03 0.58 30.67
CA ARG A 472 -12.83 1.74 31.08
C ARG A 472 -12.16 2.51 32.22
N ALA A 473 -11.66 1.80 33.23
CA ALA A 473 -10.91 2.40 34.33
C ALA A 473 -9.63 3.08 33.82
N TYR A 474 -8.91 2.43 32.91
CA TYR A 474 -7.72 2.96 32.25
C TYR A 474 -7.98 4.30 31.54
N TRP A 475 -9.03 4.40 30.73
CA TRP A 475 -9.36 5.65 30.05
C TRP A 475 -9.79 6.75 31.01
N GLN A 476 -10.54 6.40 32.06
CA GLN A 476 -10.95 7.36 33.09
C GLN A 476 -9.75 7.91 33.87
N ASP A 477 -8.79 7.04 34.19
CA ASP A 477 -7.54 7.42 34.83
C ASP A 477 -6.73 8.37 33.92
N CYS A 478 -6.52 7.99 32.66
CA CYS A 478 -5.82 8.83 31.68
C CYS A 478 -6.44 10.24 31.56
N ILE A 479 -7.77 10.32 31.48
CA ILE A 479 -8.49 11.60 31.38
C ILE A 479 -8.29 12.44 32.64
N THR A 480 -8.40 11.82 33.82
CA THR A 480 -8.29 12.50 35.12
C THR A 480 -6.87 12.99 35.35
N HIS A 481 -5.88 12.14 35.03
CA HIS A 481 -4.47 12.44 35.20
C HIS A 481 -4.01 13.61 34.31
N VAL A 482 -4.32 13.59 33.01
CA VAL A 482 -4.00 14.71 32.10
C VAL A 482 -4.66 16.01 32.57
N GLN A 483 -5.90 15.95 33.03
CA GLN A 483 -6.62 17.12 33.57
C GLN A 483 -5.94 17.68 34.83
N ALA A 484 -5.47 16.81 35.73
CA ALA A 484 -4.78 17.22 36.95
C ALA A 484 -3.42 17.86 36.66
N MET A 485 -2.64 17.25 35.76
CA MET A 485 -1.26 17.67 35.48
C MET A 485 -1.17 18.90 34.57
N THR A 486 -2.11 19.07 33.65
CA THR A 486 -2.00 20.09 32.58
C THR A 486 -3.12 21.13 32.59
N GLY A 487 -4.18 20.90 33.38
CA GLY A 487 -5.39 21.72 33.33
C GLY A 487 -6.26 21.51 32.08
N LYS A 488 -5.83 20.68 31.11
CA LYS A 488 -6.58 20.37 29.89
C LYS A 488 -7.20 18.97 29.99
N ARG A 489 -8.42 18.83 29.46
CA ARG A 489 -9.06 17.51 29.32
C ARG A 489 -8.48 16.75 28.14
N LEU A 490 -8.16 15.48 28.32
CA LEU A 490 -7.83 14.55 27.24
C LEU A 490 -9.04 14.36 26.30
N LYS A 491 -8.83 14.52 24.99
CA LYS A 491 -9.91 14.47 23.97
C LYS A 491 -9.74 13.38 22.92
N GLY A 492 -8.55 12.81 22.78
CA GLY A 492 -8.30 11.80 21.76
C GLY A 492 -7.06 10.98 22.00
N ARG A 493 -6.76 10.11 21.04
CA ARG A 493 -5.64 9.17 21.12
C ARG A 493 -4.96 8.93 19.78
N LEU A 494 -3.70 8.49 19.88
CA LEU A 494 -2.99 7.68 18.90
C LEU A 494 -2.54 6.41 19.63
N GLY A 495 -2.94 5.21 19.23
CA GLY A 495 -2.56 4.00 19.97
C GLY A 495 -1.04 3.75 19.99
N GLY A 496 -0.41 3.69 21.18
CA GLY A 496 0.99 3.28 21.36
C GLY A 496 1.22 1.89 20.80
N GLY A 497 2.05 1.75 19.76
CA GLY A 497 2.29 0.47 19.07
C GLY A 497 1.03 -0.23 18.55
N ALA A 498 -0.03 0.52 18.22
CA ALA A 498 -1.37 -0.01 17.92
C ALA A 498 -2.03 -0.83 19.07
N GLY A 499 -1.59 -0.55 20.30
CA GLY A 499 -1.86 -1.15 21.60
C GLY A 499 -3.28 -1.24 22.13
N TYR A 500 -4.32 -1.40 21.31
CA TYR A 500 -5.70 -1.22 21.74
C TYR A 500 -6.65 -2.32 21.26
N THR A 501 -7.87 -2.31 21.77
CA THR A 501 -8.86 -3.36 21.52
C THR A 501 -9.96 -2.85 20.58
N VAL A 502 -10.76 -3.77 20.03
CA VAL A 502 -11.87 -3.44 19.11
C VAL A 502 -12.93 -2.54 19.72
N ARG A 503 -13.01 -2.47 21.06
CA ARG A 503 -13.98 -1.67 21.84
C ARG A 503 -13.40 -0.33 22.29
N THR A 504 -12.13 -0.05 22.06
CA THR A 504 -11.48 1.18 22.55
C THR A 504 -12.19 2.45 22.10
N ASP A 505 -12.60 2.52 20.83
CA ASP A 505 -13.30 3.69 20.31
C ASP A 505 -14.66 3.91 20.99
N ASP A 506 -15.37 2.82 21.32
CA ASP A 506 -16.62 2.88 22.07
C ASP A 506 -16.41 3.41 23.49
N LEU A 507 -15.42 2.85 24.20
CA LEU A 507 -15.13 3.22 25.59
C LEU A 507 -14.64 4.66 25.71
N MET A 508 -13.84 5.12 24.75
CA MET A 508 -13.40 6.51 24.70
C MET A 508 -14.56 7.47 24.42
N ALA A 509 -15.42 7.13 23.46
CA ALA A 509 -16.60 7.94 23.17
C ALA A 509 -17.57 8.01 24.36
N GLU A 510 -17.75 6.90 25.09
CA GLU A 510 -18.49 6.85 26.35
C GLU A 510 -17.87 7.72 27.45
N ALA A 511 -16.54 7.81 27.50
CA ALA A 511 -15.81 8.70 28.41
C ALA A 511 -15.81 10.18 27.97
N GLY A 512 -16.46 10.50 26.84
CA GLY A 512 -16.58 11.86 26.31
C GLY A 512 -15.35 12.35 25.53
N CYS A 513 -14.47 11.45 25.09
CA CYS A 513 -13.46 11.77 24.09
C CYS A 513 -14.12 12.03 22.73
N LEU A 514 -13.43 12.79 21.87
CA LEU A 514 -13.98 13.32 20.62
C LEU A 514 -13.39 12.66 19.38
N TYR A 515 -12.15 12.16 19.46
CA TYR A 515 -11.46 11.67 18.27
C TYR A 515 -10.41 10.59 18.54
N HIS A 516 -10.03 9.87 17.50
CA HIS A 516 -8.80 9.10 17.45
C HIS A 516 -8.07 9.36 16.13
N THR A 517 -6.78 9.03 16.10
CA THR A 517 -5.93 9.24 14.92
C THR A 517 -5.26 7.93 14.47
N SER A 518 -5.63 6.81 15.07
CA SER A 518 -4.92 5.53 14.92
C SER A 518 -5.17 4.81 13.59
N TRP A 519 -6.10 5.29 12.76
CA TRP A 519 -6.37 4.69 11.45
C TRP A 519 -5.59 5.50 10.41
N ILE A 520 -5.04 4.90 9.37
CA ILE A 520 -4.31 5.63 8.33
C ILE A 520 -5.11 5.50 7.04
N ILE A 521 -6.34 6.00 7.06
CA ILE A 521 -7.38 5.66 6.07
C ILE A 521 -7.82 6.83 5.20
N ASP A 522 -7.42 8.06 5.52
CA ASP A 522 -7.98 9.23 4.86
C ASP A 522 -7.10 10.49 4.94
N ASP A 523 -7.37 11.45 4.04
CA ASP A 523 -6.78 12.81 4.05
C ASP A 523 -7.76 13.86 4.62
N GLN A 524 -8.93 13.42 5.08
CA GLN A 524 -9.98 14.25 5.69
C GLN A 524 -10.48 13.65 7.00
N PRO A 525 -10.92 14.46 7.98
CA PRO A 525 -11.58 13.93 9.16
C PRO A 525 -12.85 13.19 8.77
N TRP A 526 -13.12 12.08 9.45
CA TRP A 526 -14.22 11.20 9.12
C TRP A 526 -14.99 10.76 10.36
N PRO A 527 -16.33 10.77 10.36
CA PRO A 527 -17.11 10.22 11.47
C PRO A 527 -16.96 8.71 11.55
N ILE A 528 -16.78 8.21 12.77
CA ILE A 528 -16.66 6.79 13.07
C ILE A 528 -17.84 6.36 13.93
N ASN A 529 -18.45 5.23 13.57
CA ASN A 529 -19.54 4.63 14.32
C ASN A 529 -19.00 4.06 15.63
N VAL A 530 -19.65 4.46 16.72
CA VAL A 530 -19.44 3.90 18.06
C VAL A 530 -20.78 3.39 18.60
N ARG A 531 -20.76 2.36 19.43
CA ARG A 531 -21.95 1.61 19.86
C ARG A 531 -23.01 2.47 20.55
N GLY A 532 -22.60 3.56 21.21
CA GLY A 532 -23.52 4.51 21.85
C GLY A 532 -24.00 5.65 20.94
N GLY A 533 -23.57 5.70 19.67
CA GLY A 533 -23.97 6.73 18.71
C GLY A 533 -23.41 8.13 18.96
N GLN A 534 -22.43 8.26 19.87
CA GLN A 534 -21.76 9.54 20.13
C GLN A 534 -21.01 10.03 18.88
N LYS A 535 -20.84 11.35 18.78
CA LYS A 535 -19.98 11.93 17.75
C LYS A 535 -18.53 11.62 18.08
N PHE A 536 -17.92 10.72 17.30
CA PHE A 536 -16.52 10.34 17.42
C PHE A 536 -15.85 10.41 16.05
N ILE A 537 -14.71 11.08 15.97
CA ILE A 537 -14.09 11.47 14.70
C ILE A 537 -12.74 10.77 14.55
N TYR A 538 -12.52 10.16 13.40
CA TYR A 538 -11.17 9.88 12.92
C TYR A 538 -10.53 11.18 12.40
N VAL A 539 -9.35 11.52 12.90
CA VAL A 539 -8.55 12.64 12.39
C VAL A 539 -7.31 12.09 11.68
N PRO A 540 -7.04 12.48 10.41
CA PRO A 540 -5.90 12.02 9.65
C PRO A 540 -4.57 12.14 10.38
N TYR A 541 -3.91 10.98 10.55
CA TYR A 541 -2.53 10.86 10.95
C TYR A 541 -1.75 10.30 9.77
N THR A 542 -0.79 11.08 9.28
CA THR A 542 0.00 10.66 8.15
C THR A 542 1.08 9.68 8.60
N GLY A 543 0.80 8.38 8.49
CA GLY A 543 1.77 7.35 8.83
C GLY A 543 3.03 7.39 7.97
N GLN A 544 2.95 7.86 6.72
CA GLN A 544 4.08 7.82 5.79
C GLN A 544 5.09 8.96 5.99
N THR A 545 4.68 10.11 6.54
CA THR A 545 5.59 11.17 7.01
C THR A 545 5.75 11.13 8.53
N ASN A 546 5.80 9.92 9.08
CA ASN A 546 6.25 9.66 10.44
C ASN A 546 7.77 9.46 10.44
N ASP A 547 8.49 10.29 11.19
CA ASP A 547 9.95 10.25 11.24
C ASP A 547 10.53 8.97 11.87
N ALA A 548 9.72 8.12 12.51
CA ALA A 548 10.12 6.77 12.94
C ALA A 548 10.62 5.92 11.76
N GLY A 549 10.04 6.14 10.57
CA GLY A 549 10.47 5.51 9.32
C GLY A 549 11.90 5.87 8.92
N MET A 550 12.42 7.03 9.34
CA MET A 550 13.79 7.42 9.03
C MET A 550 14.80 6.40 9.55
N LEU A 551 14.62 5.90 10.77
CA LEU A 551 15.52 4.91 11.34
C LEU A 551 15.12 3.47 11.02
N ALA A 552 13.83 3.16 10.94
CA ALA A 552 13.37 1.82 10.53
C ALA A 552 13.85 1.44 9.11
N TRP A 553 14.00 2.43 8.23
CA TRP A 553 14.40 2.23 6.83
C TRP A 553 15.74 2.86 6.47
N ASN A 554 16.51 3.34 7.46
CA ASN A 554 17.84 3.94 7.28
C ASN A 554 17.85 5.06 6.22
N ARG A 555 16.94 6.04 6.37
CA ARG A 555 16.78 7.21 5.49
C ARG A 555 17.44 8.45 6.06
N GLU A 556 17.90 9.30 5.16
CA GLU A 556 18.47 10.59 5.44
C GLU A 556 17.39 11.65 5.74
N ALA A 557 17.77 12.66 6.51
CA ALA A 557 16.84 13.71 6.97
C ALA A 557 16.44 14.71 5.88
N ASP A 558 17.28 14.90 4.86
CA ASP A 558 16.98 15.70 3.68
C ASP A 558 15.95 15.00 2.78
N TYR A 559 16.01 13.68 2.65
CA TYR A 559 14.97 12.90 1.98
C TYR A 559 13.62 13.03 2.72
N PHE A 560 13.62 12.94 4.06
CA PHE A 560 12.41 13.18 4.85
C PHE A 560 11.82 14.59 4.64
N LEU A 561 12.68 15.62 4.60
CA LEU A 561 12.26 16.98 4.24
C LEU A 561 11.58 17.03 2.87
N GLN A 562 12.15 16.35 1.87
CA GLN A 562 11.56 16.33 0.54
C GLN A 562 10.19 15.63 0.54
N MET A 563 10.03 14.52 1.27
CA MET A 563 8.72 13.87 1.44
C MET A 563 7.67 14.81 2.04
N ILE A 564 8.06 15.61 3.04
CA ILE A 564 7.16 16.60 3.67
C ILE A 564 6.71 17.65 2.65
N LYS A 565 7.64 18.20 1.85
CA LYS A 565 7.33 19.19 0.80
C LYS A 565 6.39 18.60 -0.26
N ASP A 566 6.67 17.39 -0.71
CA ASP A 566 5.89 16.69 -1.74
C ASP A 566 4.45 16.45 -1.26
N GLN A 567 4.31 16.03 -0.01
CA GLN A 567 3.00 15.87 0.60
C GLN A 567 2.26 17.20 0.70
N PHE A 568 2.92 18.25 1.20
CA PHE A 568 2.31 19.56 1.34
C PHE A 568 1.83 20.08 -0.01
N ASP A 569 2.68 20.07 -1.04
CA ASP A 569 2.34 20.59 -2.37
C ASP A 569 1.12 19.86 -2.98
N THR A 570 1.06 18.53 -2.83
CA THR A 570 -0.07 17.74 -3.31
C THR A 570 -1.34 18.05 -2.54
N LEU A 571 -1.30 18.02 -1.21
CA LEU A 571 -2.47 18.29 -0.37
C LEU A 571 -2.93 19.75 -0.49
N TYR A 572 -2.01 20.69 -0.70
CA TYR A 572 -2.31 22.11 -0.88
C TYR A 572 -2.98 22.39 -2.23
N ARG A 573 -2.55 21.71 -3.29
CA ARG A 573 -3.22 21.73 -4.60
C ARG A 573 -4.64 21.19 -4.51
N GLU A 574 -4.80 20.00 -3.95
CA GLU A 574 -6.12 19.34 -3.81
C GLU A 574 -7.05 20.07 -2.82
N GLY A 575 -6.47 20.68 -1.79
CA GLY A 575 -7.17 21.47 -0.78
C GLY A 575 -7.86 22.72 -1.33
N ALA A 576 -7.57 23.12 -2.57
CA ALA A 576 -8.30 24.20 -3.26
C ALA A 576 -9.78 23.83 -3.47
N ASP A 577 -10.03 22.56 -3.84
CA ASP A 577 -11.37 22.08 -4.14
C ASP A 577 -12.09 21.62 -2.87
N ASN A 578 -11.41 20.82 -2.06
CA ASN A 578 -11.95 20.27 -0.82
C ASN A 578 -10.85 20.15 0.24
N GLY A 579 -11.07 20.73 1.42
CA GLY A 579 -10.05 20.83 2.47
C GLY A 579 -9.38 19.50 2.78
N ARG A 580 -8.06 19.54 2.98
CA ARG A 580 -7.20 18.41 3.34
C ARG A 580 -6.62 18.57 4.73
N VAL A 581 -6.11 17.48 5.32
CA VAL A 581 -5.37 17.48 6.58
C VAL A 581 -3.95 16.97 6.34
N MET A 582 -2.97 17.61 6.96
CA MET A 582 -1.58 17.15 6.98
C MET A 582 -1.09 17.06 8.42
N CYS A 583 -0.65 15.87 8.82
CA CYS A 583 -0.04 15.63 10.12
C CYS A 583 1.46 15.41 9.94
N LEU A 584 2.29 16.14 10.68
CA LEU A 584 3.72 15.84 10.79
C LEU A 584 3.99 15.09 12.09
N ALA A 585 4.23 13.79 12.01
CA ALA A 585 4.51 12.94 13.16
C ALA A 585 6.02 12.87 13.43
N LEU A 586 6.41 13.31 14.63
CA LEU A 586 7.80 13.53 14.99
C LEU A 586 8.16 12.80 16.27
N HIS A 587 9.38 12.30 16.38
CA HIS A 587 9.90 11.71 17.60
C HIS A 587 11.14 12.50 18.03
N PRO A 588 11.19 12.97 19.29
CA PRO A 588 12.35 13.70 19.81
C PRO A 588 13.67 12.96 19.60
N HIS A 589 13.66 11.62 19.69
CA HIS A 589 14.85 10.80 19.53
C HIS A 589 15.33 10.66 18.06
N ASN A 590 14.50 11.06 17.08
CA ASN A 590 14.78 11.09 15.65
C ASN A 590 15.00 12.53 15.17
N ILE A 591 13.93 13.34 15.04
CA ILE A 591 14.03 14.71 14.51
C ILE A 591 14.81 15.64 15.43
N GLY A 592 14.83 15.36 16.73
CA GLY A 592 15.57 16.13 17.71
C GLY A 592 17.08 15.92 17.64
N ARG A 593 17.60 15.06 16.76
CA ARG A 593 19.05 14.90 16.53
C ARG A 593 19.64 16.12 15.78
N PRO A 594 20.91 16.50 16.00
CA PRO A 594 21.51 17.67 15.33
C PRO A 594 21.48 17.59 13.80
N ASN A 595 21.65 16.41 13.21
CA ASN A 595 21.60 16.20 11.77
C ASN A 595 20.16 16.25 11.20
N ALA A 596 19.13 16.10 12.03
CA ALA A 596 17.73 16.05 11.60
C ALA A 596 16.98 17.36 11.89
N ALA A 597 17.26 18.02 13.02
CA ALA A 597 16.50 19.19 13.48
C ALA A 597 16.52 20.38 12.50
N ARG A 598 17.61 20.57 11.75
CA ARG A 598 17.67 21.61 10.70
C ARG A 598 16.62 21.38 9.61
N HIS A 599 16.30 20.13 9.31
CA HIS A 599 15.34 19.78 8.27
C HIS A 599 13.89 19.97 8.75
N LEU A 600 13.62 19.84 10.06
CA LEU A 600 12.34 20.26 10.63
C LEU A 600 12.16 21.78 10.50
N ASP A 601 13.21 22.54 10.80
CA ASP A 601 13.20 23.99 10.66
C ASP A 601 12.96 24.44 9.21
N GLU A 602 13.62 23.78 8.25
CA GLU A 602 13.38 24.00 6.83
C GLU A 602 11.98 23.57 6.36
N ALA A 603 11.44 22.48 6.90
CA ALA A 603 10.10 22.01 6.59
C ALA A 603 9.03 23.01 7.05
N LEU A 604 9.13 23.50 8.29
CA LEU A 604 8.17 24.47 8.83
C LEU A 604 8.24 25.81 8.11
N ARG A 605 9.43 26.29 7.76
CA ARG A 605 9.61 27.49 6.92
C ARG A 605 8.97 27.35 5.53
N TYR A 606 8.93 26.14 4.99
CA TYR A 606 8.31 25.89 3.68
C TYR A 606 6.79 25.88 3.75
N ILE A 607 6.22 25.37 4.85
CA ILE A 607 4.78 25.18 5.04
C ILE A 607 4.07 26.47 5.48
N LEU A 608 4.69 27.22 6.39
CA LEU A 608 4.14 28.43 7.03
C LEU A 608 4.53 29.69 6.26
#